data_AF-A0A519BSP0-F1
#
_entry.id   AF-A0A519BSP0-F1
#
_cell.length_a   1.000
_cell.length_b   1.000
_cell.length_c   1.000
_cell.angle_alpha   90.00
_cell.angle_beta   90.00
_cell.angle_gamma   90.00
#
_symmetry.space_group_name_H-M   'P 1'
#
loop_
_entity.id
_entity.type
_entity.pdbx_description
1 polymer ?
#
loop_
_entity_poly.entity_id
_entity_poly.type
_entity_poly.pdbx_seq_one_letter_code
_entity_poly.pdbx_strand_id
1 'polypeptide(L)'
;ILLEDEEFITKVRDESGIIFYLIFNKKSNAFYYLLDEEKFSTENLRHNGNKIYIGERTGFAYYLDVEHNRKILIGVNVFNIGKNNYFDGPFDQVYPFLNLKEKIYASYPYTKALGVDEHGNFLNREGVRVAISPYSNYVNEEDLVYLKEMCENLLEDHNKFLACLTYEEKRDFHRESSFFYPNGTLRKEEELNPF
;
A
#
# COMPACT_ATOMS: atom_id res chain seq x y z
N ILE A 1 -8.88 -2.67 -16.11
CA ILE A 1 -8.87 -4.12 -16.46
C ILE A 1 -8.12 -4.85 -15.36
N LEU A 2 -8.66 -5.98 -14.87
CA LEU A 2 -7.98 -6.87 -13.92
C LEU A 2 -7.16 -7.91 -14.67
N LEU A 3 -5.98 -8.26 -14.15
CA LEU A 3 -5.15 -9.35 -14.65
C LEU A 3 -5.56 -10.69 -14.03
N GLU A 4 -5.07 -11.80 -14.59
CA GLU A 4 -5.40 -13.17 -14.14
C GLU A 4 -5.08 -13.42 -12.66
N ASP A 5 -3.96 -12.89 -12.19
CA ASP A 5 -3.49 -12.99 -10.81
C ASP A 5 -4.15 -11.97 -9.87
N GLU A 6 -5.01 -11.10 -10.39
CA GLU A 6 -5.63 -10.01 -9.63
C GLU A 6 -7.04 -10.36 -9.16
N GLU A 7 -7.34 -9.92 -7.94
CA GLU A 7 -8.66 -9.97 -7.35
C GLU A 7 -9.10 -8.56 -6.97
N PHE A 8 -10.24 -8.14 -7.49
CA PHE A 8 -10.88 -6.91 -7.04
C PHE A 8 -11.41 -7.08 -5.61
N ILE A 9 -11.02 -6.17 -4.73
CA ILE A 9 -11.45 -6.18 -3.33
C ILE A 9 -12.64 -5.26 -3.13
N THR A 10 -12.44 -3.97 -3.39
CA THR A 10 -13.47 -2.95 -3.20
C THR A 10 -13.10 -1.65 -3.89
N LYS A 11 -14.08 -0.77 -4.00
CA LYS A 11 -13.91 0.61 -4.46
C LYS A 11 -13.75 1.51 -3.24
N VAL A 12 -12.60 2.15 -3.09
CA VAL A 12 -12.29 3.06 -1.98
C VAL A 12 -12.54 4.49 -2.43
N ARG A 13 -13.32 5.24 -1.65
CA ARG A 13 -13.46 6.68 -1.81
C ARG A 13 -12.60 7.34 -0.75
N ASP A 14 -11.46 7.85 -1.17
CA ASP A 14 -10.52 8.52 -0.29
C ASP A 14 -11.04 9.90 0.13
N GLU A 15 -10.57 10.40 1.28
CA GLU A 15 -10.97 11.70 1.81
C GLU A 15 -10.53 12.85 0.90
N SER A 16 -9.45 12.66 0.13
CA SER A 16 -9.02 13.60 -0.92
C SER A 16 -10.07 13.82 -2.01
N GLY A 17 -11.09 12.96 -2.09
CA GLY A 17 -12.06 12.91 -3.18
C GLY A 17 -11.61 12.04 -4.36
N ILE A 18 -10.40 11.48 -4.32
CA ILE A 18 -9.94 10.51 -5.31
C ILE A 18 -10.61 9.16 -5.04
N ILE A 19 -10.89 8.43 -6.11
CA ILE A 19 -11.53 7.13 -6.05
C ILE A 19 -10.55 6.09 -6.56
N PHE A 20 -10.39 5.01 -5.79
CA PHE A 20 -9.51 3.90 -6.11
C PHE A 20 -10.27 2.59 -6.18
N TYR A 21 -9.72 1.64 -6.93
CA TYR A 21 -10.01 0.22 -6.78
C TYR A 21 -8.88 -0.41 -5.97
N LEU A 22 -9.19 -0.98 -4.81
CA LEU A 22 -8.24 -1.81 -4.07
C LEU A 22 -8.21 -3.20 -4.71
N ILE A 23 -7.04 -3.61 -5.14
CA ILE A 23 -6.78 -4.89 -5.80
C ILE A 23 -5.81 -5.70 -4.94
N PHE A 24 -5.97 -7.02 -4.94
CA PHE A 24 -5.01 -7.97 -4.38
C PHE A 24 -4.43 -8.84 -5.47
N ASN A 25 -3.11 -8.96 -5.52
CA ASN A 25 -2.39 -9.85 -6.43
C ASN A 25 -2.03 -11.15 -5.71
N LYS A 26 -2.64 -12.25 -6.18
CA LYS A 26 -2.47 -13.60 -5.61
C LYS A 26 -1.07 -14.16 -5.81
N LYS A 27 -0.34 -13.73 -6.85
CA LYS A 27 1.00 -14.24 -7.17
C LYS A 27 2.07 -13.60 -6.29
N SER A 28 1.98 -12.29 -6.07
CA SER A 28 2.95 -11.53 -5.26
C SER A 28 2.52 -11.30 -3.81
N ASN A 29 1.29 -11.67 -3.46
CA ASN A 29 0.65 -11.39 -2.17
C ASN A 29 0.72 -9.91 -1.81
N ALA A 30 0.44 -9.04 -2.78
CA ALA A 30 0.52 -7.58 -2.63
C ALA A 30 -0.84 -6.95 -2.90
N PHE A 31 -1.17 -5.93 -2.12
CA PHE A 31 -2.25 -5.00 -2.45
C PHE A 31 -1.73 -3.90 -3.37
N TYR A 32 -2.62 -3.25 -4.12
CA TYR A 32 -2.37 -1.96 -4.76
C TYR A 32 -3.67 -1.21 -5.05
N TYR A 33 -3.56 0.11 -5.13
CA TYR A 33 -4.66 1.00 -5.50
C TYR A 33 -4.56 1.37 -6.97
N LEU A 34 -5.61 1.04 -7.75
CA LEU A 34 -5.78 1.52 -9.11
C LEU A 34 -6.64 2.79 -9.11
N LEU A 35 -6.22 3.82 -9.84
CA LEU A 35 -7.01 5.03 -10.02
C LEU A 35 -8.29 4.73 -10.80
N ASP A 36 -9.43 5.21 -10.32
CA ASP A 36 -10.69 5.20 -11.07
C ASP A 36 -10.72 6.36 -12.09
N GLU A 37 -10.34 6.06 -13.33
CA GLU A 37 -10.24 7.04 -14.41
C GLU A 37 -11.59 7.34 -15.11
N GLU A 38 -12.65 6.57 -14.82
CA GLU A 38 -13.95 6.73 -15.48
C GLU A 38 -14.79 7.86 -14.90
N LYS A 39 -14.51 8.28 -13.66
CA LYS A 39 -15.19 9.40 -13.01
C LYS A 39 -14.37 10.67 -13.18
N PHE A 40 -15.06 11.81 -13.30
CA PHE A 40 -14.46 13.13 -13.21
C PHE A 40 -13.69 13.24 -11.89
N SER A 41 -12.39 12.95 -11.95
CA SER A 41 -11.47 13.30 -10.90
C SER A 41 -11.30 14.82 -10.96
N THR A 42 -11.39 15.49 -9.81
CA THR A 42 -10.99 16.90 -9.68
C THR A 42 -9.47 17.06 -9.74
N GLU A 43 -8.73 15.98 -10.00
CA GLU A 43 -7.29 15.94 -10.10
C GLU A 43 -6.81 16.17 -11.53
N ASN A 44 -5.90 17.12 -11.69
CA ASN A 44 -5.07 17.21 -12.87
C ASN A 44 -3.82 16.37 -12.65
N LEU A 45 -3.47 15.56 -13.64
CA LEU A 45 -2.28 14.73 -13.58
C LEU A 45 -1.19 15.31 -14.48
N ARG A 46 -0.05 15.69 -13.89
CA ARG A 46 1.15 16.04 -14.62
C ARG A 46 2.01 14.79 -14.83
N HIS A 47 2.44 14.56 -16.06
CA HIS A 47 3.41 13.51 -16.37
C HIS A 47 4.84 14.01 -16.09
N ASN A 48 5.68 13.21 -15.44
CA ASN A 48 7.07 13.58 -15.14
C ASN A 48 8.10 13.03 -16.16
N GLY A 49 7.65 12.33 -17.21
CA GLY A 49 8.52 11.75 -18.23
C GLY A 49 8.88 10.27 -18.02
N ASN A 50 8.69 9.72 -16.82
CA ASN A 50 9.15 8.39 -16.44
C ASN A 50 8.01 7.36 -16.28
N LYS A 51 6.94 7.50 -17.08
CA LYS A 51 5.67 6.78 -16.89
C LYS A 51 5.04 7.03 -15.52
N ILE A 52 5.37 8.15 -14.88
CA ILE A 52 4.82 8.54 -13.59
C ILE A 52 3.98 9.80 -13.79
N TYR A 53 2.78 9.76 -13.22
CA TYR A 53 1.83 10.86 -13.18
C TYR A 53 1.69 11.34 -11.74
N ILE A 54 1.65 12.65 -11.53
CA ILE A 54 1.52 13.24 -10.21
C ILE A 54 0.31 14.14 -10.19
N GLY A 55 -0.56 13.94 -9.20
CA GLY A 55 -1.67 14.84 -8.92
C GLY A 55 -1.18 16.22 -8.51
N GLU A 56 -1.58 17.25 -9.25
CA GLU A 56 -1.20 18.63 -8.95
C GLU A 56 -1.75 19.11 -7.59
N ARG A 57 -2.92 18.61 -7.19
CA ARG A 57 -3.59 18.97 -5.94
C ARG A 57 -3.19 18.05 -4.79
N THR A 58 -3.25 16.73 -5.01
CA THR A 58 -3.01 15.73 -3.96
C THR A 58 -1.54 15.39 -3.75
N GLY A 59 -0.69 15.55 -4.77
CA GLY A 59 0.65 14.97 -4.73
C GLY A 59 0.63 13.44 -4.64
N PHE A 60 -0.45 12.78 -5.08
CA PHE A 60 -0.44 11.34 -5.28
C PHE A 60 0.31 11.01 -6.56
N ALA A 61 1.24 10.07 -6.47
CA ALA A 61 2.08 9.62 -7.57
C ALA A 61 1.61 8.26 -8.09
N TYR A 62 1.42 8.19 -9.39
CA TYR A 62 0.89 7.03 -10.08
C TYR A 62 1.87 6.51 -11.12
N TYR A 63 2.15 5.22 -11.11
CA TYR A 63 2.81 4.54 -12.23
C TYR A 63 1.78 4.23 -13.32
N LEU A 64 2.11 4.55 -14.57
CA LEU A 64 1.36 4.14 -15.75
C LEU A 64 1.84 2.75 -16.21
N ASP A 65 1.02 1.74 -15.92
CA ASP A 65 1.12 0.42 -16.52
C ASP A 65 0.61 0.51 -17.97
N VAL A 66 1.54 0.78 -18.89
CA VAL A 66 1.26 1.07 -20.30
C VAL A 66 0.59 -0.11 -21.01
N GLU A 67 0.99 -1.34 -20.67
CA GLU A 67 0.47 -2.56 -21.31
C GLU A 67 -1.03 -2.73 -21.06
N HIS A 68 -1.49 -2.32 -19.88
CA HIS A 68 -2.88 -2.47 -19.44
C HIS A 68 -3.64 -1.14 -19.36
N ASN A 69 -3.00 -0.04 -19.76
CA ASN A 69 -3.52 1.33 -19.75
C ASN A 69 -4.22 1.70 -18.44
N ARG A 70 -3.48 1.62 -17.33
CA ARG A 70 -4.01 1.89 -15.98
C ARG A 70 -2.98 2.58 -15.10
N LYS A 71 -3.44 3.39 -14.16
CA LYS A 71 -2.61 4.12 -13.20
C LYS A 71 -2.66 3.49 -11.82
N ILE A 72 -1.49 3.16 -11.27
CA ILE A 72 -1.33 2.48 -9.99
C ILE A 72 -0.71 3.45 -9.01
N LEU A 73 -1.31 3.66 -7.83
CA LEU A 73 -0.72 4.50 -6.79
C LEU A 73 0.59 3.86 -6.30
N ILE A 74 1.70 4.58 -6.44
CA ILE A 74 3.03 4.14 -6.00
C ILE A 74 3.62 5.05 -4.93
N GLY A 75 3.08 6.26 -4.77
CA GLY A 75 3.63 7.20 -3.80
C GLY A 75 2.65 8.24 -3.28
N VAL A 76 2.84 8.61 -2.03
CA VAL A 76 2.19 9.75 -1.38
C VAL A 76 3.25 10.71 -0.84
N ASN A 77 3.01 12.01 -1.02
CA ASN A 77 3.96 13.03 -0.64
C ASN A 77 4.07 13.15 0.90
N VAL A 78 5.30 13.04 1.44
CA VAL A 78 5.56 13.05 2.88
C VAL A 78 5.11 14.33 3.58
N PHE A 79 5.06 15.46 2.87
CA PHE A 79 4.61 16.73 3.46
C PHE A 79 3.10 16.74 3.73
N ASN A 80 2.31 15.99 2.97
CA ASN A 80 0.88 15.83 3.26
C ASN A 80 0.65 14.89 4.44
N ILE A 81 1.42 13.79 4.50
CA ILE A 81 1.43 12.86 5.64
C ILE A 81 1.78 13.59 6.93
N GLY A 82 2.86 14.38 6.93
CA GLY A 82 3.28 15.15 8.11
C GLY A 82 2.29 16.24 8.53
N LYS A 83 1.42 16.70 7.62
CA LYS A 83 0.33 17.64 7.94
C LYS A 83 -0.93 16.94 8.41
N ASN A 84 -1.04 15.62 8.24
CA ASN A 84 -2.24 14.84 8.55
C ASN A 84 -3.50 15.49 7.95
N ASN A 85 -3.42 15.79 6.65
CA ASN A 85 -4.49 16.41 5.86
C ASN A 85 -5.14 15.38 4.95
N TYR A 86 -6.20 15.76 4.24
CA TYR A 86 -6.92 14.87 3.31
C TYR A 86 -6.09 14.24 2.17
N PHE A 87 -4.79 14.53 2.05
CA PHE A 87 -3.88 14.03 1.01
C PHE A 87 -2.73 13.19 1.59
N ASP A 88 -2.86 12.72 2.84
CA ASP A 88 -1.93 11.78 3.48
C ASP A 88 -2.10 10.32 2.98
N GLY A 89 -3.12 10.08 2.17
CA GLY A 89 -3.29 8.90 1.34
C GLY A 89 -4.47 8.02 1.77
N PRO A 90 -4.81 6.97 1.00
CA PRO A 90 -6.01 6.15 1.21
C PRO A 90 -5.97 5.20 2.43
N PHE A 91 -5.29 5.59 3.52
CA PHE A 91 -4.88 4.72 4.63
C PHE A 91 -6.01 4.15 5.50
N ASP A 92 -7.15 4.84 5.59
CA ASP A 92 -8.05 4.61 6.73
C ASP A 92 -9.28 3.74 6.45
N GLN A 93 -9.56 3.41 5.19
CA GLN A 93 -10.87 2.83 4.83
C GLN A 93 -10.78 1.53 4.05
N VAL A 94 -10.24 0.51 4.71
CA VAL A 94 -10.72 -0.84 4.43
C VAL A 94 -12.07 -1.01 5.11
N TYR A 95 -13.10 -1.27 4.31
CA TYR A 95 -14.45 -1.39 4.83
C TYR A 95 -14.56 -2.46 5.92
N PRO A 96 -15.17 -2.15 7.07
CA PRO A 96 -15.21 -3.04 8.23
C PRO A 96 -15.99 -4.33 8.00
N PHE A 97 -16.67 -4.49 6.86
CA PHE A 97 -17.46 -5.67 6.51
C PHE A 97 -16.73 -6.63 5.57
N LEU A 98 -15.55 -6.27 5.04
CA LEU A 98 -14.82 -7.13 4.11
C LEU A 98 -14.06 -8.20 4.87
N ASN A 99 -14.17 -9.46 4.45
CA ASN A 99 -13.33 -10.54 4.95
C ASN A 99 -12.01 -10.56 4.16
N LEU A 100 -10.93 -10.09 4.79
CA LEU A 100 -9.60 -9.96 4.18
C LEU A 100 -8.50 -10.71 4.92
N LYS A 101 -8.84 -11.49 5.95
CA LYS A 101 -7.86 -12.12 6.85
C LYS A 101 -6.73 -12.84 6.13
N GLU A 102 -7.05 -13.73 5.21
CA GLU A 102 -6.03 -14.51 4.49
C GLU A 102 -5.14 -13.63 3.59
N LYS A 103 -5.70 -12.58 3.00
CA LYS A 103 -4.96 -11.62 2.17
C LYS A 103 -4.06 -10.73 3.03
N ILE A 104 -4.57 -10.28 4.18
CA ILE A 104 -3.81 -9.55 5.20
C ILE A 104 -2.66 -10.43 5.72
N TYR A 105 -2.91 -11.70 5.99
CA TYR A 105 -1.91 -12.67 6.41
C TYR A 105 -0.83 -12.94 5.36
N ALA A 106 -1.19 -12.90 4.08
CA ALA A 106 -0.27 -13.08 2.98
C ALA A 106 0.58 -11.82 2.73
N SER A 107 -0.04 -10.63 2.79
CA SER A 107 0.66 -9.36 2.58
C SER A 107 1.46 -8.93 3.80
N TYR A 108 0.93 -9.06 5.01
CA TYR A 108 1.49 -8.57 6.27
C TYR A 108 1.74 -9.72 7.26
N PRO A 109 2.80 -10.52 7.11
CA PRO A 109 2.99 -11.75 7.89
C PRO A 109 2.98 -11.55 9.42
N TYR A 110 3.39 -10.37 9.90
CA TYR A 110 3.38 -10.04 11.34
C TYR A 110 1.98 -10.11 11.97
N THR A 111 0.93 -9.92 11.17
CA THR A 111 -0.46 -9.99 11.64
C THR A 111 -0.89 -11.40 12.05
N LYS A 112 -0.24 -12.46 11.54
CA LYS A 112 -0.46 -13.84 12.02
C LYS A 112 -0.03 -14.00 13.47
N ALA A 113 1.11 -13.40 13.83
CA ALA A 113 1.66 -13.49 15.17
C ALA A 113 0.87 -12.65 16.18
N LEU A 114 0.35 -11.49 15.76
CA LEU A 114 -0.46 -10.62 16.63
C LEU A 114 -1.93 -11.05 16.73
N GLY A 115 -2.42 -11.79 15.73
CA GLY A 115 -3.81 -12.18 15.61
C GLY A 115 -4.70 -11.02 15.14
N VAL A 116 -5.44 -11.25 14.06
CA VAL A 116 -6.48 -10.35 13.58
C VAL A 116 -7.78 -11.12 13.31
N ASP A 117 -8.91 -10.43 13.40
CA ASP A 117 -10.21 -10.95 12.98
C ASP A 117 -10.35 -10.98 11.44
N GLU A 118 -11.54 -11.33 10.95
CA GLU A 118 -11.80 -11.40 9.51
C GLU A 118 -11.69 -10.05 8.78
N HIS A 119 -11.82 -8.95 9.51
CA HIS A 119 -11.85 -7.58 9.02
C HIS A 119 -10.53 -6.82 9.24
N GLY A 120 -9.52 -7.51 9.78
CA GLY A 120 -8.19 -6.95 10.03
C GLY A 120 -8.08 -6.18 11.35
N ASN A 121 -9.05 -6.25 12.27
CA ASN A 121 -8.91 -5.69 13.60
C ASN A 121 -7.99 -6.60 14.44
N PHE A 122 -7.05 -6.01 15.18
CA PHE A 122 -6.16 -6.78 16.05
C PHE A 122 -6.91 -7.30 17.27
N LEU A 123 -6.82 -8.61 17.52
CA LEU A 123 -7.59 -9.27 18.59
C LEU A 123 -7.22 -8.77 20.00
N ASN A 124 -5.98 -8.34 20.18
CA ASN A 124 -5.44 -7.89 21.46
C ASN A 124 -5.28 -6.36 21.55
N ARG A 125 -5.83 -5.59 20.59
CA ARG A 125 -5.72 -4.13 20.56
C ARG A 125 -7.03 -3.50 20.09
N GLU A 126 -7.83 -3.08 21.05
CA GLU A 126 -9.11 -2.42 20.79
C GLU A 126 -8.92 -1.18 19.91
N GLY A 127 -9.78 -1.03 18.89
CA GLY A 127 -9.76 0.12 17.98
C GLY A 127 -8.60 0.15 16.97
N VAL A 128 -7.70 -0.84 16.98
CA VAL A 128 -6.56 -0.88 16.05
C VAL A 128 -6.84 -1.87 14.92
N ARG A 129 -6.72 -1.39 13.68
CA ARG A 129 -6.85 -2.18 12.45
C ARG A 129 -5.55 -2.20 11.67
N VAL A 130 -5.33 -3.27 10.90
CA VAL A 130 -4.26 -3.30 9.89
C VAL A 130 -4.50 -2.18 8.87
N ALA A 131 -3.48 -1.35 8.70
CA ALA A 131 -3.45 -0.37 7.63
C ALA A 131 -3.03 -1.05 6.31
N ILE A 132 -3.82 -0.87 5.25
CA ILE A 132 -3.51 -1.36 3.90
C ILE A 132 -3.10 -0.18 3.04
N SER A 133 -1.79 -0.05 2.83
CA SER A 133 -1.18 1.15 2.29
C SER A 133 -0.01 0.85 1.35
N PRO A 134 -0.29 0.13 0.26
CA PRO A 134 0.72 -0.34 -0.68
C PRO A 134 1.25 0.79 -1.56
N TYR A 135 2.05 1.68 -0.98
CA TYR A 135 2.74 2.77 -1.65
C TYR A 135 3.88 3.29 -0.79
N SER A 136 4.81 4.00 -1.41
CA SER A 136 5.95 4.62 -0.74
C SER A 136 5.65 6.06 -0.31
N ASN A 137 6.36 6.53 0.71
CA ASN A 137 6.35 7.94 1.08
C ASN A 137 7.49 8.63 0.32
N TYR A 138 7.19 9.65 -0.46
CA TYR A 138 8.21 10.34 -1.27
C TYR A 138 8.34 11.82 -0.87
N VAL A 139 9.55 12.36 -0.97
CA VAL A 139 9.85 13.77 -0.70
C VAL A 139 9.80 14.57 -2.00
N ASN A 140 10.44 14.06 -3.04
CA ASN A 140 10.60 14.70 -4.34
C ASN A 140 10.37 13.69 -5.49
N GLU A 141 10.36 14.18 -6.74
CA GLU A 141 10.08 13.31 -7.89
C GLU A 141 11.21 12.34 -8.18
N GLU A 142 12.45 12.71 -7.83
CA GLU A 142 13.63 11.87 -7.99
C GLU A 142 13.52 10.59 -7.14
N ASP A 143 12.93 10.65 -5.95
CA ASP A 143 12.67 9.47 -5.11
C ASP A 143 11.79 8.44 -5.84
N LEU A 144 10.78 8.91 -6.58
CA LEU A 144 9.85 8.05 -7.34
C LEU A 144 10.54 7.43 -8.55
N VAL A 145 11.41 8.18 -9.23
CA VAL A 145 12.21 7.68 -10.35
C VAL A 145 13.20 6.63 -9.85
N TYR A 146 13.89 6.90 -8.75
CA TYR A 146 14.80 5.96 -8.12
C TYR A 146 14.09 4.66 -7.70
N LEU A 147 12.93 4.75 -7.05
CA LEU A 147 12.10 3.59 -6.70
C LEU A 147 11.76 2.75 -7.93
N LYS A 148 11.31 3.40 -9.01
CA LYS A 148 10.98 2.74 -10.27
C LYS A 148 12.20 2.02 -10.86
N GLU A 149 13.32 2.71 -11.00
CA GLU A 149 14.55 2.13 -11.57
C GLU A 149 15.07 0.97 -10.71
N MET A 150 15.04 1.10 -9.38
CA MET A 150 15.39 0.03 -8.46
C MET A 150 14.52 -1.21 -8.70
N CYS A 151 13.19 -1.04 -8.80
CA CYS A 151 12.28 -2.16 -9.03
C CYS A 151 12.45 -2.79 -10.43
N GLU A 152 12.68 -2.00 -11.47
CA GLU A 152 12.96 -2.50 -12.83
C GLU A 152 14.25 -3.33 -12.88
N ASN A 153 15.30 -2.90 -12.18
CA ASN A 153 16.60 -3.59 -12.18
C ASN A 153 16.59 -4.92 -11.43
N LEU A 154 15.60 -5.15 -10.56
CA LEU A 154 15.55 -6.33 -9.71
C LEU A 154 14.70 -7.46 -10.30
N LEU A 155 13.84 -7.19 -11.29
CA LEU A 155 12.68 -8.06 -11.58
C LEU A 155 12.30 -8.11 -13.05
N GLU A 156 12.33 -9.30 -13.64
CA GLU A 156 11.78 -9.59 -14.99
C GLU A 156 10.26 -9.89 -14.98
N ASP A 157 9.67 -10.14 -13.80
CA ASP A 157 8.26 -10.52 -13.65
C ASP A 157 7.41 -9.28 -13.31
N HIS A 158 6.42 -8.96 -14.17
CA HIS A 158 5.51 -7.82 -14.00
C HIS A 158 4.82 -7.79 -12.62
N ASN A 159 4.34 -8.93 -12.12
CA ASN A 159 3.65 -8.97 -10.82
C ASN A 159 4.60 -8.65 -9.66
N LYS A 160 5.86 -9.07 -9.77
CA LYS A 160 6.88 -8.72 -8.77
C LYS A 160 7.25 -7.24 -8.89
N PHE A 161 7.39 -6.74 -10.12
CA PHE A 161 7.70 -5.34 -10.37
C PHE A 161 6.65 -4.41 -9.74
N LEU A 162 5.37 -4.68 -9.98
CA LEU A 162 4.28 -3.93 -9.34
C LEU A 162 4.33 -4.04 -7.81
N ALA A 163 4.55 -5.25 -7.28
CA ALA A 163 4.66 -5.44 -5.82
C ALA A 163 5.86 -4.71 -5.20
N CYS A 164 6.93 -4.49 -5.96
CA CYS A 164 8.08 -3.68 -5.54
C CYS A 164 7.74 -2.19 -5.56
N LEU A 165 7.10 -1.69 -6.62
CA LEU A 165 6.68 -0.29 -6.74
C LEU A 165 5.67 0.12 -5.67
N THR A 166 4.81 -0.81 -5.26
CA THR A 166 3.77 -0.61 -4.25
C THR A 166 4.18 -1.19 -2.90
N TYR A 167 5.48 -1.42 -2.70
CA TYR A 167 6.00 -1.92 -1.44
C TYR A 167 5.79 -0.87 -0.34
N GLU A 168 5.38 -1.36 0.83
CA GLU A 168 5.23 -0.55 2.03
C GLU A 168 6.08 -1.11 3.17
N GLU A 169 6.76 -0.24 3.90
CA GLU A 169 7.66 -0.65 4.99
C GLU A 169 6.92 -1.37 6.13
N LYS A 170 5.64 -1.02 6.36
CA LYS A 170 4.78 -1.66 7.36
C LYS A 170 4.61 -3.16 7.12
N ARG A 171 4.81 -3.64 5.90
CA ARG A 171 4.84 -5.07 5.55
C ARG A 171 5.84 -5.85 6.38
N ASP A 172 6.96 -5.21 6.67
CA ASP A 172 8.09 -5.73 7.42
C ASP A 172 8.17 -5.15 8.84
N PHE A 173 7.05 -4.72 9.44
CA PHE A 173 7.01 -4.18 10.81
C PHE A 173 7.70 -5.09 11.84
N HIS A 174 7.71 -6.40 11.61
CA HIS A 174 8.40 -7.38 12.43
C HIS A 174 9.95 -7.28 12.39
N ARG A 175 10.54 -6.62 11.41
CA ARG A 175 12.00 -6.46 11.30
C ARG A 175 12.54 -5.34 12.17
N GLU A 176 11.76 -4.27 12.35
CA GLU A 176 12.20 -3.06 13.07
C GLU A 176 11.63 -2.96 14.48
N SER A 177 10.60 -3.74 14.78
CA SER A 177 9.88 -3.66 16.04
C SER A 177 10.55 -4.44 17.17
N SER A 178 10.67 -3.82 18.35
CA SER A 178 11.15 -4.48 19.58
C SER A 178 10.32 -5.69 20.00
N PHE A 179 9.07 -5.76 19.54
CA PHE A 179 8.14 -6.89 19.79
C PHE A 179 8.51 -8.16 19.02
N PHE A 180 9.42 -8.08 18.05
CA PHE A 180 9.76 -9.19 17.16
C PHE A 180 11.27 -9.46 17.12
N TYR A 181 11.64 -10.69 16.82
CA TYR A 181 13.00 -11.08 16.46
C TYR A 181 13.28 -10.71 14.99
N PRO A 182 14.54 -10.54 14.57
CA PRO A 182 14.88 -10.23 13.16
C PRO A 182 14.36 -11.26 12.15
N ASN A 183 14.10 -12.50 12.59
CA ASN A 183 13.48 -13.56 11.79
C ASN A 183 11.94 -13.49 11.71
N GLY A 184 11.32 -12.46 12.31
CA GLY A 184 9.88 -12.20 12.33
C GLY A 184 9.07 -12.96 13.38
N THR A 185 9.70 -13.73 14.28
CA THR A 185 8.96 -14.38 15.38
C THR A 185 8.68 -13.40 16.52
N LEU A 186 7.50 -13.50 17.14
CA LEU A 186 7.11 -12.66 18.28
C LEU A 186 8.03 -12.94 19.49
N ARG A 187 8.49 -11.89 20.17
CA ARG A 187 9.16 -12.03 21.47
C ARG A 187 8.14 -12.30 22.56
N LYS A 188 8.54 -13.08 23.57
CA LYS A 188 7.67 -13.32 24.74
C LYS A 188 7.58 -12.06 25.60
N GLU A 189 6.47 -11.91 26.32
CA GLU A 189 6.23 -10.74 27.17
C GLU A 189 7.32 -10.56 28.26
N GLU A 190 7.82 -11.69 28.79
CA GLU A 190 8.94 -11.78 29.73
C GLU A 190 10.27 -11.23 29.16
N GLU A 191 10.44 -11.24 27.83
CA GLU A 191 11.64 -10.76 27.13
C GLU A 191 11.53 -9.27 26.74
N LEU A 192 10.33 -8.70 26.83
CA LEU A 192 10.04 -7.31 26.46
C LEU A 192 10.19 -6.34 27.64
N ASN A 193 10.15 -6.84 28.88
CA ASN A 193 10.43 -6.10 30.11
C ASN A 193 11.29 -6.94 31.06
N PRO A 194 12.64 -6.85 30.97
CA PRO A 194 13.54 -7.66 31.80
C PRO A 194 13.69 -7.14 33.25
N PHE A 195 12.79 -6.27 33.72
CA PHE A 195 12.84 -5.64 35.05
C PHE A 195 11.49 -5.73 35.78
#